data_AF-A0A8H4V4E8-F1
#
_entry.id   AF-A0A8H4V4E8-F1
#
_cell.length_a   1.000
_cell.length_b   1.000
_cell.length_c   1.000
_cell.angle_alpha   90.00
_cell.angle_beta   90.00
_cell.angle_gamma   90.00
#
_symmetry.space_group_name_H-M   'P 1'
#
loop_
_entity.id
_entity.type
_entity.pdbx_description
1 polymer ?
#
loop_
_entity_poly.entity_id
_entity_poly.type
_entity_poly.pdbx_seq_one_letter_code
_entity_poly.pdbx_strand_id
1 'polypeptide(L)'
;MTGPIDRSADDAVLARLGKKQVLKRRFGFWSLFGFAVCELITWETVLALFSQGFENGGPSGLLYGFIIAWSSTLSVYTVISELASMAPIAAGQYYWVYMLSSEKYRVFASYIIGWLTSLAWIATVATESLFAGEMLQGIVVLDYPTYIPTRWQGTLLTWAAALVSTFVNAVIPSFLPRIEIGTVVFHVAGFVVIIALLWHYTPSYHNADFVFRTSLNEGGWPTQGLSYCVGFLGNVATFVGADASVHLAEEVSDAATTIPRVITSSMILNGIVGFAMMLTLLFCLGDVDSVLESDTGFPFIQIFYNSVQSVAGATVMGAIVLI
;
A
#
# COMPACT_ATOMS: atom_id res chain seq x y z
N MET A 1 9.78 -16.37 -24.83
CA MET A 1 9.23 -16.68 -26.17
C MET A 1 7.84 -16.06 -26.24
N THR A 2 7.70 -14.91 -26.89
CA THR A 2 6.42 -14.20 -27.05
C THR A 2 5.87 -14.51 -28.44
N GLY A 3 4.77 -15.27 -28.50
CA GLY A 3 4.01 -15.44 -29.73
C GLY A 3 3.43 -14.10 -30.23
N PRO A 4 2.91 -14.04 -31.46
CA PRO A 4 2.26 -12.84 -31.97
C PRO A 4 1.04 -12.54 -31.09
N ILE A 5 0.98 -11.33 -30.52
CA ILE A 5 -0.15 -10.83 -29.73
C ILE A 5 -1.37 -10.83 -30.66
N ASP A 6 -2.37 -11.68 -30.39
CA ASP A 6 -3.60 -11.76 -31.17
C ASP A 6 -4.50 -10.55 -30.86
N ARG A 7 -4.21 -9.43 -31.52
CA ARG A 7 -4.92 -8.15 -31.36
C ARG A 7 -6.42 -8.28 -31.66
N SER A 8 -6.83 -9.27 -32.45
CA SER A 8 -8.23 -9.44 -32.86
C SER A 8 -9.12 -9.94 -31.74
N ALA A 9 -8.60 -10.72 -30.80
CA ALA A 9 -9.39 -11.30 -29.71
C ALA A 9 -9.75 -10.25 -28.65
N ASP A 10 -8.77 -9.49 -28.15
CA ASP A 10 -9.01 -8.43 -27.17
C ASP A 10 -9.89 -7.30 -27.72
N ASP A 11 -9.67 -6.91 -28.99
CA ASP A 11 -10.51 -5.89 -29.66
C ASP A 11 -11.96 -6.37 -29.77
N ALA A 12 -12.19 -7.66 -30.03
CA ALA A 12 -13.53 -8.25 -30.07
C ALA A 12 -14.19 -8.31 -28.68
N VAL A 13 -13.43 -8.57 -27.61
CA VAL A 13 -13.93 -8.53 -26.23
C VAL A 13 -14.39 -7.11 -25.86
N LEU A 14 -13.57 -6.08 -26.13
CA LEU A 14 -13.96 -4.70 -25.88
C LEU A 14 -15.17 -4.26 -26.72
N ALA A 15 -15.23 -4.69 -27.98
CA ALA A 15 -16.37 -4.41 -28.85
C ALA A 15 -17.68 -5.00 -28.30
N ARG A 16 -17.64 -6.21 -27.70
CA ARG A 16 -18.81 -6.81 -27.02
C ARG A 16 -19.27 -5.99 -25.81
N LEU A 17 -18.36 -5.28 -25.15
CA LEU A 17 -18.67 -4.37 -24.04
C LEU A 17 -19.12 -2.96 -24.51
N GLY A 18 -19.24 -2.76 -25.83
CA GLY A 18 -19.64 -1.47 -26.42
C GLY A 18 -18.51 -0.43 -26.43
N LYS A 19 -17.25 -0.86 -26.35
CA LYS A 19 -16.07 0.02 -26.38
C LYS A 19 -15.22 -0.23 -27.62
N LYS A 20 -14.57 0.83 -28.09
CA LYS A 20 -13.58 0.76 -29.17
C LYS A 20 -12.19 0.88 -28.55
N GLN A 21 -11.23 0.07 -29.00
CA GLN A 21 -9.83 0.23 -28.60
C GLN A 21 -9.31 1.61 -29.06
N VAL A 22 -8.92 2.46 -28.11
CA VAL A 22 -8.31 3.78 -28.37
C VAL A 22 -6.91 3.86 -27.76
N LEU A 23 -6.70 3.28 -26.58
CA LEU A 23 -5.40 3.28 -25.90
C LEU A 23 -4.45 2.24 -26.53
N LYS A 24 -3.14 2.52 -26.43
CA LYS A 24 -2.12 1.58 -26.87
C LYS A 24 -1.92 0.55 -25.76
N ARG A 25 -1.89 -0.74 -26.12
CA ARG A 25 -1.49 -1.80 -25.19
C ARG A 25 0.00 -1.64 -24.86
N ARG A 26 0.31 -1.38 -23.58
CA ARG A 26 1.66 -1.13 -23.05
C ARG A 26 2.08 -2.18 -22.03
N PHE A 27 1.12 -2.84 -21.39
CA PHE A 27 1.37 -3.75 -20.28
C PHE A 27 1.11 -5.21 -20.68
N GLY A 28 2.09 -6.06 -20.40
CA GLY A 28 1.92 -7.51 -20.28
C GLY A 28 1.89 -7.94 -18.81
N PHE A 29 1.84 -9.25 -18.55
CA PHE A 29 1.77 -9.79 -17.18
C PHE A 29 2.86 -9.24 -16.25
N TRP A 30 4.14 -9.35 -16.63
CA TRP A 30 5.24 -8.97 -15.74
C TRP A 30 5.31 -7.47 -15.43
N SER A 31 5.04 -6.62 -16.42
CA SER A 31 5.01 -5.17 -16.21
C SER A 31 3.83 -4.76 -15.33
N LEU A 32 2.64 -5.37 -15.56
CA LEU A 32 1.45 -5.08 -14.76
C LEU A 32 1.57 -5.66 -13.34
N PHE A 33 2.21 -6.82 -13.19
CA PHE A 33 2.52 -7.43 -11.90
C PHE A 33 3.45 -6.55 -11.06
N GLY A 34 4.56 -6.08 -11.64
CA GLY A 34 5.46 -5.15 -10.96
C GLY A 34 4.75 -3.87 -10.53
N PHE A 35 3.94 -3.29 -11.43
CA PHE A 35 3.09 -2.14 -11.11
C PHE A 35 2.15 -2.43 -9.94
N ALA A 36 1.40 -3.54 -9.97
CA ALA A 36 0.45 -3.89 -8.91
C ALA A 36 1.11 -4.25 -7.58
N VAL A 37 2.36 -4.74 -7.59
CA VAL A 37 3.13 -4.96 -6.37
C VAL A 37 3.53 -3.63 -5.74
N CYS A 38 4.09 -2.72 -6.53
CA CYS A 38 4.52 -1.40 -6.06
C CYS A 38 3.39 -0.43 -5.78
N GLU A 39 2.21 -0.61 -6.35
CA GLU A 39 1.06 0.24 -6.07
C GLU A 39 0.55 0.03 -4.64
N LEU A 40 0.57 -1.20 -4.16
CA LEU A 40 0.11 -1.55 -2.82
C LEU A 40 1.06 -1.13 -1.69
N ILE A 41 2.37 -0.97 -1.99
CA ILE A 41 3.44 -0.58 -1.03
C ILE A 41 3.28 -1.21 0.38
N THR A 42 2.91 -2.49 0.44
CA THR A 42 2.33 -3.05 1.68
C THR A 42 3.31 -3.05 2.85
N TRP A 43 4.61 -3.28 2.61
CA TRP A 43 5.58 -3.32 3.69
C TRP A 43 5.94 -1.93 4.22
N GLU A 44 5.89 -0.90 3.36
CA GLU A 44 6.02 0.51 3.74
C GLU A 44 4.79 0.98 4.52
N THR A 45 3.59 0.64 4.06
CA THR A 45 2.35 1.01 4.76
C THR A 45 2.25 0.35 6.14
N VAL A 46 2.78 -0.88 6.30
CA VAL A 46 2.93 -1.51 7.62
C VAL A 46 3.81 -0.67 8.56
N LEU A 47 4.88 -0.06 8.05
CA LEU A 47 5.74 0.83 8.84
C LEU A 47 5.01 2.14 9.16
N ALA A 48 4.41 2.76 8.15
CA ALA A 48 3.75 4.06 8.26
C ALA A 48 2.53 4.04 9.20
N LEU A 49 1.77 2.95 9.20
CA LEU A 49 0.54 2.80 10.01
C LEU A 49 0.73 1.94 11.26
N PHE A 50 1.98 1.63 11.63
CA PHE A 50 2.30 0.75 12.74
C PHE A 50 1.64 1.20 14.06
N SER A 51 1.68 2.51 14.37
CA SER A 51 1.14 3.08 15.62
C SER A 51 -0.34 2.76 15.82
N GLN A 52 -1.15 2.87 14.76
CA GLN A 52 -2.61 2.71 14.85
C GLN A 52 -3.00 1.35 15.44
N GLY A 53 -2.39 0.27 14.95
CA GLY A 53 -2.64 -1.07 15.45
C GLY A 53 -1.86 -1.41 16.72
N PHE A 54 -0.66 -0.84 16.87
CA PHE A 54 0.18 -1.11 18.04
C PHE A 54 -0.40 -0.51 19.32
N GLU A 55 -0.80 0.76 19.31
CA GLU A 55 -1.43 1.44 20.46
C GLU A 55 -2.76 0.78 20.87
N ASN A 56 -3.52 0.31 19.87
CA ASN A 56 -4.88 -0.18 20.05
C ASN A 56 -4.99 -1.64 19.56
N GLY A 57 -4.55 -2.58 20.39
CA GLY A 57 -4.50 -4.01 20.07
C GLY A 57 -3.15 -4.65 20.36
N GLY A 58 -2.07 -3.87 20.39
CA GLY A 58 -0.71 -4.35 20.68
C GLY A 58 -0.12 -5.26 19.60
N PRO A 59 1.02 -5.91 19.90
CA PRO A 59 1.67 -6.85 18.99
C PRO A 59 0.74 -7.94 18.44
N SER A 60 -0.04 -8.57 19.31
CA SER A 60 -1.01 -9.60 18.91
C SER A 60 -2.14 -9.04 18.04
N GLY A 61 -2.59 -7.83 18.34
CA GLY A 61 -3.62 -7.13 17.57
C GLY A 61 -3.18 -6.86 16.14
N LEU A 62 -1.97 -6.32 15.96
CA LEU A 62 -1.34 -6.15 14.65
C LEU A 62 -1.23 -7.49 13.92
N LEU A 63 -0.65 -8.51 14.56
CA LEU A 63 -0.35 -9.79 13.94
C LEU A 63 -1.60 -10.51 13.41
N TYR A 64 -2.59 -10.73 14.27
CA TYR A 64 -3.81 -11.45 13.89
C TYR A 64 -4.73 -10.57 13.04
N GLY A 65 -4.75 -9.26 13.30
CA GLY A 65 -5.47 -8.30 12.46
C GLY A 65 -4.98 -8.29 11.03
N PHE A 66 -3.67 -8.33 10.80
CA PHE A 66 -3.12 -8.39 9.45
C PHE A 66 -3.54 -9.67 8.72
N ILE A 67 -3.54 -10.83 9.39
CA ILE A 67 -3.96 -12.10 8.78
C ILE A 67 -5.45 -12.05 8.38
N ILE A 68 -6.29 -11.48 9.25
CA ILE A 68 -7.73 -11.32 8.99
C ILE A 68 -7.95 -10.31 7.85
N ALA A 69 -7.28 -9.16 7.88
CA ALA A 69 -7.34 -8.14 6.83
C ALA A 69 -6.88 -8.72 5.48
N TRP A 70 -5.77 -9.44 5.46
CA TRP A 70 -5.23 -10.05 4.25
C TRP A 70 -6.18 -11.09 3.66
N SER A 71 -6.66 -12.03 4.47
CA SER A 71 -7.55 -13.10 3.99
C SER A 71 -8.92 -12.58 3.54
N SER A 72 -9.49 -11.62 4.27
CA SER A 72 -10.75 -10.97 3.88
C SER A 72 -10.60 -10.17 2.59
N THR A 73 -9.51 -9.41 2.45
CA THR A 73 -9.24 -8.61 1.26
C THR A 73 -8.95 -9.49 0.04
N LEU A 74 -8.20 -10.58 0.21
CA LEU A 74 -7.97 -11.57 -0.85
C LEU A 74 -9.29 -12.20 -1.34
N SER A 75 -10.25 -12.46 -0.44
CA SER A 75 -11.59 -12.94 -0.81
C SER A 75 -12.33 -11.92 -1.70
N VAL A 76 -12.32 -10.63 -1.32
CA VAL A 76 -12.91 -9.56 -2.13
C VAL A 76 -12.24 -9.48 -3.50
N TYR A 77 -10.91 -9.49 -3.55
CA TYR A 77 -10.18 -9.38 -4.81
C TYR A 77 -10.25 -10.63 -5.69
N THR A 78 -10.62 -11.79 -5.13
CA THR A 78 -10.97 -12.97 -5.93
C THR A 78 -12.24 -12.71 -6.74
N VAL A 79 -13.25 -12.07 -6.14
CA VAL A 79 -14.48 -11.68 -6.86
C VAL A 79 -14.18 -10.59 -7.89
N ILE A 80 -13.36 -9.59 -7.55
CA ILE A 80 -12.92 -8.56 -8.51
C ILE A 80 -12.17 -9.19 -9.68
N SER A 81 -11.33 -10.19 -9.42
CA SER A 81 -10.61 -10.93 -10.45
C SER A 81 -11.56 -11.70 -11.38
N GLU A 82 -12.60 -12.33 -10.85
CA GLU A 82 -13.62 -12.99 -11.67
C GLU A 82 -14.36 -11.97 -12.56
N LEU A 83 -14.78 -10.83 -11.99
CA LEU A 83 -15.44 -9.75 -12.73
C LEU A 83 -14.55 -9.17 -13.82
N ALA A 84 -13.27 -8.94 -13.53
CA ALA A 84 -12.27 -8.48 -14.50
C ALA A 84 -12.04 -9.50 -15.61
N SER A 85 -12.16 -10.80 -15.32
CA SER A 85 -12.05 -11.84 -16.34
C SER A 85 -13.24 -11.85 -17.30
N MET A 86 -14.44 -11.54 -16.80
CA MET A 86 -15.67 -11.49 -17.61
C MET A 86 -15.77 -10.22 -18.44
N ALA A 87 -15.41 -9.08 -17.84
CA ALA A 87 -15.52 -7.76 -18.46
C ALA A 87 -14.27 -6.91 -18.13
N PRO A 88 -13.14 -7.13 -18.83
CA PRO A 88 -11.90 -6.38 -18.61
C PRO A 88 -12.01 -4.98 -19.22
N ILE A 89 -12.52 -4.03 -18.45
CA ILE A 89 -12.73 -2.65 -18.86
C ILE A 89 -12.17 -1.69 -17.81
N ALA A 90 -11.55 -0.59 -18.24
CA ALA A 90 -10.93 0.39 -17.34
C ALA A 90 -11.92 1.03 -16.35
N ALA A 91 -13.20 1.04 -16.72
CA ALA A 91 -14.31 1.44 -15.87
C ALA A 91 -14.43 0.57 -14.60
N GLY A 92 -14.02 -0.69 -14.64
CA GLY A 92 -14.01 -1.60 -13.49
C GLY A 92 -15.36 -1.69 -12.77
N GLN A 93 -15.30 -1.47 -11.45
CA GLN A 93 -16.38 -1.73 -10.49
C GLN A 93 -17.72 -1.09 -10.88
N TYR A 94 -17.73 0.19 -11.26
CA TYR A 94 -18.98 0.88 -11.56
C TYR A 94 -19.68 0.31 -12.81
N TYR A 95 -18.90 -0.18 -13.78
CA TYR A 95 -19.45 -0.83 -14.96
C TYR A 95 -20.01 -2.22 -14.62
N TRP A 96 -19.31 -3.00 -13.80
CA TRP A 96 -19.81 -4.31 -13.36
C TRP A 96 -21.10 -4.19 -12.55
N VAL A 97 -21.20 -3.17 -11.70
CA VAL A 97 -22.44 -2.86 -10.96
C VAL A 97 -23.57 -2.49 -11.92
N TYR A 98 -23.31 -1.69 -12.96
CA TYR A 98 -24.31 -1.40 -13.99
C TYR A 98 -24.79 -2.68 -14.71
N MET A 99 -23.86 -3.58 -15.02
CA MET A 99 -24.13 -4.82 -15.76
C MET A 99 -24.93 -5.84 -14.93
N LEU A 100 -24.64 -5.96 -13.64
CA LEU A 100 -25.18 -7.00 -12.77
C LEU A 100 -26.40 -6.56 -11.95
N SER A 101 -26.59 -5.26 -11.73
CA SER A 101 -27.73 -4.74 -10.98
C SER A 101 -29.03 -4.81 -11.80
N SER A 102 -30.17 -4.88 -11.10
CA SER A 102 -31.48 -4.82 -11.76
C SER A 102 -31.68 -3.51 -12.52
N GLU A 103 -32.44 -3.55 -13.62
CA GLU A 103 -32.61 -2.42 -14.54
C GLU A 103 -33.08 -1.13 -13.85
N LYS A 104 -33.88 -1.27 -12.79
CA LYS A 104 -34.40 -0.14 -12.00
C LYS A 104 -33.30 0.61 -11.25
N TYR A 105 -32.26 -0.08 -10.77
CA TYR A 105 -31.24 0.50 -9.88
C TYR A 105 -29.86 0.65 -10.52
N ARG A 106 -29.60 -0.02 -11.65
CA ARG A 106 -28.26 -0.08 -12.27
C ARG A 106 -27.59 1.28 -12.50
N VAL A 107 -28.34 2.30 -12.92
CA VAL A 107 -27.78 3.64 -13.18
C VAL A 107 -27.37 4.30 -11.87
N PHE A 108 -28.28 4.31 -10.89
CA PHE A 108 -28.02 4.93 -9.59
C PHE A 108 -26.89 4.22 -8.84
N ALA A 109 -26.94 2.89 -8.75
CA ALA A 109 -25.91 2.10 -8.07
C ALA A 109 -24.54 2.27 -8.74
N SER A 110 -24.48 2.21 -10.08
CA SER A 110 -23.25 2.47 -10.83
C SER A 110 -22.70 3.87 -10.57
N TYR A 111 -23.56 4.90 -10.55
CA TYR A 111 -23.13 6.27 -10.25
C TYR A 111 -22.52 6.40 -8.85
N ILE A 112 -23.18 5.83 -7.83
CA ILE A 112 -22.66 5.83 -6.46
C ILE A 112 -21.30 5.13 -6.38
N ILE A 113 -21.16 3.97 -7.01
CA ILE A 113 -19.90 3.22 -7.01
C ILE A 113 -18.80 3.99 -7.74
N GLY A 114 -19.09 4.57 -8.91
CA GLY A 114 -18.11 5.39 -9.62
C GLY A 114 -17.65 6.61 -8.82
N TRP A 115 -18.56 7.25 -8.08
CA TRP A 115 -18.23 8.37 -7.19
C TRP A 115 -17.38 7.93 -5.99
N LEU A 116 -17.73 6.82 -5.34
CA LEU A 116 -16.95 6.25 -4.23
C LEU A 116 -15.55 5.81 -4.67
N THR A 117 -15.42 5.14 -5.83
CA THR A 117 -14.12 4.76 -6.39
C THR A 117 -13.27 6.00 -6.68
N SER A 118 -13.85 7.04 -7.26
CA SER A 118 -13.12 8.29 -7.55
C SER A 118 -12.65 8.98 -6.26
N LEU A 119 -13.50 9.04 -5.24
CA LEU A 119 -13.12 9.58 -3.93
C LEU A 119 -12.04 8.76 -3.24
N ALA A 120 -12.10 7.43 -3.34
CA ALA A 120 -11.09 6.54 -2.78
C ALA A 120 -9.71 6.86 -3.38
N TRP A 121 -9.59 6.94 -4.71
CA TRP A 121 -8.33 7.30 -5.38
C TRP A 121 -7.83 8.70 -5.02
N ILE A 122 -8.72 9.70 -4.88
CA ILE A 122 -8.34 11.04 -4.42
C ILE A 122 -7.81 10.98 -2.98
N ALA A 123 -8.48 10.25 -2.10
CA ALA A 123 -8.07 10.07 -0.71
C ALA A 123 -6.73 9.34 -0.61
N THR A 124 -6.49 8.30 -1.42
CA THR A 124 -5.20 7.60 -1.49
C THR A 124 -4.08 8.57 -1.83
N VAL A 125 -4.21 9.36 -2.89
CA VAL A 125 -3.17 10.35 -3.27
C VAL A 125 -2.90 11.36 -2.15
N ALA A 126 -3.96 11.80 -1.46
CA ALA A 126 -3.82 12.72 -0.33
C ALA A 126 -3.08 12.06 0.86
N THR A 127 -3.41 10.81 1.19
CA THR A 127 -2.77 10.03 2.26
C THR A 127 -1.30 9.76 1.95
N GLU A 128 -0.97 9.29 0.75
CA GLU A 128 0.42 9.00 0.39
C GLU A 128 1.29 10.26 0.35
N SER A 129 0.74 11.37 -0.12
CA SER A 129 1.44 12.66 -0.06
C SER A 129 1.68 13.09 1.39
N LEU A 130 0.74 12.79 2.29
CA LEU A 130 0.86 13.08 3.72
C LEU A 130 1.93 12.20 4.36
N PHE A 131 1.95 10.89 4.07
CA PHE A 131 3.03 10.00 4.52
C PHE A 131 4.39 10.52 4.08
N ALA A 132 4.57 10.84 2.80
CA ALA A 132 5.85 11.35 2.32
C ALA A 132 6.29 12.64 3.03
N GLY A 133 5.37 13.60 3.21
CA GLY A 133 5.65 14.86 3.87
C GLY A 133 5.98 14.72 5.36
N GLU A 134 5.17 13.95 6.10
CA GLU A 134 5.33 13.79 7.54
C GLU A 134 6.48 12.81 7.90
N MET A 135 6.73 11.77 7.10
CA MET A 135 7.91 10.91 7.27
C MET A 135 9.20 11.70 7.07
N LEU A 136 9.24 12.58 6.06
CA LEU A 136 10.35 13.50 5.86
C LEU A 136 10.53 14.43 7.07
N GLN A 137 9.44 14.94 7.66
CA GLN A 137 9.51 15.72 8.89
C GLN A 137 10.06 14.88 10.06
N GLY A 138 9.64 13.63 10.20
CA GLY A 138 10.13 12.71 11.22
C GLY A 138 11.62 12.43 11.10
N ILE A 139 12.14 12.28 9.88
CA ILE A 139 13.58 12.17 9.62
C ILE A 139 14.31 13.47 10.03
N VAL A 140 13.75 14.64 9.73
CA VAL A 140 14.32 15.93 10.15
C VAL A 140 14.36 16.06 11.67
N VAL A 141 13.33 15.60 12.38
CA VAL A 141 13.32 15.56 13.86
C VAL A 141 14.48 14.71 14.39
N LEU A 142 14.72 13.55 13.79
CA LEU A 142 15.82 12.67 14.16
C LEU A 142 17.19 13.30 13.91
N ASP A 143 17.39 13.94 12.75
CA ASP A 143 18.67 14.54 12.35
C ASP A 143 19.00 15.83 13.10
N TYR A 144 17.98 16.61 13.50
CA TYR A 144 18.15 17.93 14.10
C TYR A 144 17.42 18.02 15.45
N PRO A 145 18.08 17.69 16.59
CA PRO A 145 17.45 17.67 17.91
C PRO A 145 16.87 19.01 18.39
N THR A 146 17.23 20.13 17.76
CA THR A 146 16.69 21.46 18.06
C THR A 146 15.49 21.84 17.20
N TYR A 147 15.10 20.99 16.24
CA TYR A 147 13.93 21.20 15.41
C TYR A 147 12.66 20.88 16.19
N ILE A 148 11.74 21.85 16.27
CA ILE A 148 10.45 21.67 16.94
C ILE A 148 9.40 21.49 15.85
N PRO A 149 8.89 20.26 15.63
CA PRO A 149 7.92 20.00 14.57
C PRO A 149 6.61 20.73 14.86
N THR A 150 6.06 21.40 13.84
CA THR A 150 4.72 21.98 13.89
C THR A 150 3.87 21.48 12.73
N ARG A 151 2.56 21.39 12.95
CA ARG A 151 1.62 20.79 11.99
C ARG A 151 1.61 21.49 10.62
N TRP A 152 1.81 22.81 10.59
CA TRP A 152 1.85 23.55 9.34
C TRP A 152 3.11 23.25 8.52
N GLN A 153 4.25 22.96 9.17
CA GLN A 153 5.47 22.55 8.46
C GLN A 153 5.27 21.20 7.78
N GLY A 154 4.70 20.21 8.48
CA GLY A 154 4.33 18.92 7.88
C GLY A 154 3.37 19.09 6.70
N THR A 155 2.36 19.94 6.84
CA THR A 155 1.43 20.27 5.74
C THR A 155 2.15 20.84 4.50
N LEU A 156 3.14 21.71 4.68
CA LEU A 156 3.92 22.26 3.56
C LEU A 156 4.80 21.20 2.89
N LEU A 157 5.38 20.27 3.67
CA LEU A 157 6.16 19.14 3.13
C LEU A 157 5.25 18.20 2.33
N THR A 158 4.05 17.92 2.83
CA THR A 158 3.00 17.17 2.13
C THR A 158 2.62 17.83 0.80
N TRP A 159 2.43 19.16 0.79
CA TRP A 159 2.19 19.89 -0.45
C TRP A 159 3.37 19.83 -1.42
N ALA A 160 4.61 19.89 -0.91
CA ALA A 160 5.79 19.75 -1.74
C ALA A 160 5.85 18.36 -2.39
N ALA A 161 5.60 17.28 -1.64
CA ALA A 161 5.54 15.92 -2.16
C ALA A 161 4.44 15.78 -3.24
N ALA A 162 3.23 16.27 -2.96
CA ALA A 162 2.13 16.25 -3.93
C ALA A 162 2.45 17.02 -5.21
N LEU A 163 3.12 18.19 -5.11
CA LEU A 163 3.52 18.99 -6.25
C LEU A 163 4.59 18.28 -7.11
N VAL A 164 5.56 17.61 -6.48
CA VAL A 164 6.56 16.81 -7.18
C VAL A 164 5.89 15.66 -7.94
N SER A 165 5.03 14.89 -7.28
CA SER A 165 4.29 13.78 -7.90
C SER A 165 3.40 14.28 -9.05
N THR A 166 2.71 15.41 -8.86
CA THR A 166 1.89 16.03 -9.91
C THR A 166 2.74 16.50 -11.09
N PHE A 167 3.90 17.11 -10.83
CA PHE A 167 4.81 17.57 -11.88
C PHE A 167 5.32 16.41 -12.73
N VAL A 168 5.76 15.32 -12.11
CA VAL A 168 6.24 14.12 -12.82
C VAL A 168 5.13 13.54 -13.70
N ASN A 169 3.91 13.43 -13.17
CA ASN A 169 2.76 12.87 -13.90
C ASN A 169 2.26 13.79 -15.03
N ALA A 170 2.21 15.11 -14.81
CA ALA A 170 1.63 16.05 -15.77
C ALA A 170 2.63 16.53 -16.84
N VAL A 171 3.91 16.69 -16.49
CA VAL A 171 4.90 17.35 -17.35
C VAL A 171 5.82 16.35 -18.05
N ILE A 172 6.15 15.21 -17.42
CA ILE A 172 7.12 14.25 -17.97
C ILE A 172 6.57 12.81 -18.04
N PRO A 173 5.35 12.58 -18.61
CA PRO A 173 4.73 11.26 -18.63
C PRO A 173 5.51 10.24 -19.50
N SER A 174 6.35 10.72 -20.42
CA SER A 174 7.21 9.85 -21.24
C SER A 174 8.33 9.17 -20.45
N PHE A 175 8.68 9.68 -19.26
CA PHE A 175 9.71 9.13 -18.40
C PHE A 175 9.15 8.16 -17.35
N LEU A 176 7.83 8.18 -17.10
CA LEU A 176 7.14 7.30 -16.14
C LEU A 176 7.52 5.82 -16.29
N PRO A 177 7.57 5.22 -17.50
CA PRO A 177 7.92 3.80 -17.61
C PRO A 177 9.33 3.47 -17.09
N ARG A 178 10.27 4.43 -17.14
CA ARG A 178 11.62 4.24 -16.60
C ARG A 178 11.66 4.39 -15.09
N ILE A 179 10.89 5.35 -14.56
CA ILE A 179 10.70 5.52 -13.12
C ILE A 179 10.09 4.24 -12.54
N GLU A 180 9.00 3.74 -13.12
CA GLU A 180 8.30 2.53 -12.68
C GLU A 180 9.24 1.31 -12.57
N ILE A 181 10.08 1.06 -13.59
CA ILE A 181 11.06 -0.04 -13.54
C ILE A 181 12.07 0.18 -12.39
N GLY A 182 12.55 1.41 -12.23
CA GLY A 182 13.44 1.78 -11.13
C GLY A 182 12.78 1.57 -9.76
N THR A 183 11.54 2.01 -9.60
CA THR A 183 10.74 1.86 -8.38
C THR A 183 10.55 0.40 -8.02
N VAL A 184 10.23 -0.49 -8.97
CA VAL A 184 10.10 -1.93 -8.69
C VAL A 184 11.40 -2.53 -8.15
N VAL A 185 12.53 -2.19 -8.76
CA VAL A 185 13.84 -2.66 -8.28
C VAL A 185 14.15 -2.10 -6.90
N PHE A 186 13.89 -0.80 -6.69
CA PHE A 186 14.14 -0.12 -5.44
C PHE A 186 13.27 -0.65 -4.31
N HIS A 187 11.98 -0.85 -4.54
CA HIS A 187 11.02 -1.41 -3.59
C HIS A 187 11.45 -2.81 -3.10
N VAL A 188 11.79 -3.71 -4.04
CA VAL A 188 12.23 -5.07 -3.69
C VAL A 188 13.59 -5.05 -2.97
N ALA A 189 14.54 -4.25 -3.45
CA ALA A 189 15.84 -4.11 -2.80
C ALA A 189 15.73 -3.48 -1.41
N GLY A 190 14.88 -2.46 -1.26
CA GLY A 190 14.59 -1.76 -0.02
C GLY A 190 14.04 -2.70 1.04
N PHE A 191 13.03 -3.52 0.69
CA PHE A 191 12.51 -4.56 1.58
C PHE A 191 13.63 -5.49 2.12
N VAL A 192 14.46 -6.02 1.22
CA VAL A 192 15.54 -6.95 1.59
C VAL A 192 16.58 -6.25 2.47
N VAL A 193 16.97 -5.03 2.12
CA VAL A 193 17.96 -4.25 2.87
C VAL A 193 17.44 -3.89 4.26
N ILE A 194 16.20 -3.41 4.38
CA ILE A 194 15.62 -3.02 5.67
C ILE A 194 15.52 -4.22 6.61
N ILE A 195 15.01 -5.37 6.14
CA ILE A 195 14.95 -6.59 6.95
C ILE A 195 16.36 -7.03 7.37
N ALA A 196 17.32 -7.07 6.44
CA ALA A 196 18.67 -7.50 6.74
C ALA A 196 19.36 -6.59 7.77
N LEU A 197 19.15 -5.28 7.68
CA LEU A 197 19.69 -4.31 8.63
C LEU A 197 19.08 -4.48 10.02
N LEU A 198 17.75 -4.64 10.12
CA LEU A 198 17.08 -4.90 11.39
C LEU A 198 17.60 -6.21 12.02
N TRP A 199 17.59 -7.30 11.27
CA TRP A 199 18.06 -8.61 11.76
C TRP A 199 19.56 -8.67 12.11
N HIS A 200 20.36 -7.76 11.57
CA HIS A 200 21.78 -7.72 11.88
C HIS A 200 22.10 -6.82 13.07
N TYR A 201 21.49 -5.63 13.12
CA TYR A 201 21.89 -4.58 14.04
C TYR A 201 21.03 -4.50 15.31
N THR A 202 19.78 -4.99 15.29
CA THR A 202 18.92 -4.97 16.49
C THR A 202 19.62 -5.66 17.68
N PRO A 203 19.90 -4.94 18.78
CA PRO A 203 20.70 -5.50 19.89
C PRO A 203 20.04 -6.66 20.62
N SER A 204 18.71 -6.63 20.72
CA SER A 204 17.93 -7.64 21.42
C SER A 204 16.54 -7.77 20.79
N TYR A 205 16.12 -9.00 20.55
CA TYR A 205 14.79 -9.31 20.03
C TYR A 205 13.79 -9.53 21.16
N HIS A 206 12.55 -9.15 20.92
CA HIS A 206 11.43 -9.58 21.75
C HIS A 206 11.23 -11.09 21.69
N ASN A 207 10.59 -11.65 22.70
CA ASN A 207 10.23 -13.06 22.71
C ASN A 207 8.86 -13.30 22.06
N ALA A 208 8.56 -14.56 21.78
CA ALA A 208 7.27 -14.96 21.19
C ALA A 208 6.06 -14.60 22.07
N ASP A 209 6.20 -14.57 23.41
CA ASP A 209 5.09 -14.22 24.28
C ASP A 209 4.66 -12.76 24.06
N PHE A 210 5.64 -11.84 23.97
CA PHE A 210 5.38 -10.45 23.60
C PHE A 210 4.69 -10.33 22.25
N VAL A 211 5.26 -10.93 21.21
CA VAL A 211 4.77 -10.78 19.83
C VAL A 211 3.37 -11.39 19.64
N PHE A 212 3.12 -12.58 20.20
CA PHE A 212 1.91 -13.34 19.90
C PHE A 212 0.78 -13.19 20.94
N ARG A 213 1.06 -12.66 22.13
CA ARG A 213 0.09 -12.64 23.25
C ARG A 213 -0.05 -11.31 23.95
N THR A 214 0.83 -10.34 23.72
CA THR A 214 0.66 -9.01 24.30
C THR A 214 -0.36 -8.19 23.53
N SER A 215 -1.26 -7.54 24.27
CA SER A 215 -2.23 -6.58 23.76
C SER A 215 -2.08 -5.25 24.51
N LEU A 216 -2.29 -4.14 23.80
CA LEU A 216 -2.23 -2.78 24.34
C LEU A 216 -3.58 -2.07 24.17
N ASN A 217 -3.82 -1.06 24.99
CA ASN A 217 -5.05 -0.25 24.97
C ASN A 217 -4.73 1.20 25.38
N GLU A 218 -3.81 1.81 24.65
CA GLU A 218 -3.35 3.18 24.92
C GLU A 218 -4.45 4.22 24.68
N GLY A 219 -5.43 3.90 23.82
CA GLY A 219 -6.63 4.72 23.62
C GLY A 219 -7.64 4.70 24.78
N GLY A 220 -7.42 3.89 25.83
CA GLY A 220 -8.28 3.84 27.00
C GLY A 220 -9.70 3.31 26.72
N TRP A 221 -9.85 2.43 25.73
CA TRP A 221 -11.15 1.92 25.31
C TRP A 221 -11.78 1.03 26.40
N PRO A 222 -13.12 1.04 26.57
CA PRO A 222 -13.82 0.26 27.58
C PRO A 222 -13.54 -1.26 27.57
N THR A 223 -13.16 -1.82 26.41
CA THR A 223 -12.79 -3.25 26.29
C THR A 223 -11.63 -3.44 25.33
N GLN A 224 -10.87 -4.51 25.51
CA GLN A 224 -9.79 -4.88 24.59
C GLN A 224 -10.32 -5.22 23.19
N GLY A 225 -11.54 -5.76 23.09
CA GLY A 225 -12.18 -6.02 21.80
C GLY A 225 -12.47 -4.74 21.02
N LEU A 226 -12.91 -3.67 21.70
CA LEU A 226 -13.11 -2.38 21.05
C LEU A 226 -11.76 -1.73 20.67
N SER A 227 -10.76 -1.81 21.54
CA SER A 227 -9.40 -1.37 21.24
C SER A 227 -8.88 -2.04 19.96
N TYR A 228 -9.03 -3.37 19.86
CA TYR A 228 -8.68 -4.12 18.65
C TYR A 228 -9.43 -3.63 17.40
N CYS A 229 -10.74 -3.40 17.48
CA CYS A 229 -11.52 -2.87 16.34
C CYS A 229 -11.01 -1.50 15.88
N VAL A 230 -10.53 -0.67 16.79
CA VAL A 230 -9.99 0.67 16.47
C VAL A 230 -8.63 0.54 15.77
N GLY A 231 -7.71 -0.27 16.31
CA GLY A 231 -6.40 -0.45 15.68
C GLY A 231 -6.42 -1.31 14.41
N PHE A 232 -7.46 -2.11 14.20
CA PHE A 232 -7.64 -2.92 12.99
C PHE A 232 -7.65 -2.09 11.70
N LEU A 233 -8.02 -0.80 11.78
CA LEU A 233 -8.04 0.12 10.63
C LEU A 233 -6.69 0.17 9.90
N GLY A 234 -5.57 0.23 10.64
CA GLY A 234 -4.23 0.28 10.05
C GLY A 234 -3.91 -0.96 9.22
N ASN A 235 -4.31 -2.14 9.71
CA ASN A 235 -4.13 -3.41 8.99
C ASN A 235 -4.98 -3.53 7.73
N VAL A 236 -6.16 -2.90 7.69
CA VAL A 236 -7.01 -2.90 6.48
C VAL A 236 -6.43 -1.95 5.43
N ALA A 237 -5.89 -0.81 5.86
CA ALA A 237 -5.34 0.19 4.97
C ALA A 237 -4.14 -0.31 4.15
N THR A 238 -3.37 -1.29 4.65
CA THR A 238 -2.21 -1.88 3.93
C THR A 238 -2.56 -2.65 2.66
N PHE A 239 -3.84 -2.94 2.43
CA PHE A 239 -4.33 -3.72 1.28
C PHE A 239 -5.26 -2.95 0.34
N VAL A 240 -5.38 -1.63 0.53
CA VAL A 240 -6.13 -0.75 -0.36
C VAL A 240 -5.32 -0.53 -1.64
N GLY A 241 -5.96 -0.60 -2.82
CA GLY A 241 -5.32 -0.28 -4.10
C GLY A 241 -5.19 -1.42 -5.10
N ALA A 242 -5.38 -2.68 -4.69
CA ALA A 242 -5.07 -3.83 -5.57
C ALA A 242 -5.88 -3.92 -6.88
N ASP A 243 -6.99 -3.17 -7.03
CA ASP A 243 -7.71 -3.02 -8.29
C ASP A 243 -7.13 -1.96 -9.25
N ALA A 244 -6.00 -1.32 -8.91
CA ALA A 244 -5.29 -0.39 -9.80
C ALA A 244 -5.11 -0.94 -11.22
N SER A 245 -4.76 -2.23 -11.31
CA SER A 245 -4.57 -2.94 -12.58
C SER A 245 -5.84 -3.03 -13.43
N VAL A 246 -7.04 -3.00 -12.83
CA VAL A 246 -8.34 -2.97 -13.53
C VAL A 246 -8.48 -1.67 -14.31
N HIS A 247 -8.05 -0.56 -13.73
CA HIS A 247 -8.16 0.76 -14.35
C HIS A 247 -7.23 0.94 -15.56
N LEU A 248 -6.27 0.03 -15.74
CA LEU A 248 -5.38 -0.05 -16.89
C LEU A 248 -5.83 -1.08 -17.94
N ALA A 249 -7.00 -1.69 -17.82
CA ALA A 249 -7.42 -2.82 -18.65
C ALA A 249 -7.30 -2.58 -20.17
N GLU A 250 -7.58 -1.37 -20.65
CA GLU A 250 -7.49 -1.01 -22.07
C GLU A 250 -6.04 -0.93 -22.59
N GLU A 251 -5.06 -0.82 -21.68
CA GLU A 251 -3.63 -0.79 -21.97
C GLU A 251 -2.95 -2.16 -21.76
N VAL A 252 -3.70 -3.19 -21.35
CA VAL A 252 -3.19 -4.54 -21.07
C VAL A 252 -3.45 -5.48 -22.24
N SER A 253 -2.46 -6.33 -22.56
CA SER A 253 -2.64 -7.46 -23.49
C SER A 253 -3.25 -8.68 -22.79
N ASP A 254 -4.20 -9.34 -23.44
CA ASP A 254 -4.94 -10.49 -22.91
C ASP A 254 -5.62 -10.16 -21.57
N ALA A 255 -6.23 -8.96 -21.49
CA ALA A 255 -6.69 -8.33 -20.26
C ALA A 255 -7.62 -9.23 -19.41
N ALA A 256 -8.51 -10.00 -20.06
CA ALA A 256 -9.40 -10.97 -19.42
C ALA A 256 -8.67 -12.08 -18.63
N THR A 257 -7.40 -12.33 -18.93
CA THR A 257 -6.59 -13.36 -18.25
C THR A 257 -5.45 -12.74 -17.45
N THR A 258 -4.86 -11.66 -17.93
CA THR A 258 -3.71 -11.00 -17.31
C THR A 258 -4.11 -10.29 -16.03
N ILE A 259 -5.18 -9.47 -16.03
CA ILE A 259 -5.59 -8.70 -14.84
C ILE A 259 -5.94 -9.61 -13.67
N PRO A 260 -6.80 -10.63 -13.82
CA PRO A 260 -7.18 -11.51 -12.71
C PRO A 260 -5.97 -12.20 -12.05
N ARG A 261 -5.03 -12.67 -12.88
CA ARG A 261 -3.79 -13.29 -12.41
C ARG A 261 -2.91 -12.29 -11.68
N VAL A 262 -2.79 -11.08 -12.19
CA VAL A 262 -1.99 -10.02 -11.55
C VAL A 262 -2.57 -9.67 -10.19
N ILE A 263 -3.86 -9.34 -10.09
CA ILE A 263 -4.52 -8.99 -8.82
C ILE A 263 -4.28 -10.07 -7.76
N THR A 264 -4.53 -11.34 -8.12
CA THR A 264 -4.42 -12.45 -7.17
C THR A 264 -2.97 -12.69 -6.74
N SER A 265 -2.05 -12.73 -7.70
CA SER A 265 -0.63 -13.00 -7.40
C SER A 265 0.05 -11.85 -6.66
N SER A 266 -0.25 -10.59 -7.00
CA SER A 266 0.30 -9.44 -6.30
C SER A 266 -0.23 -9.35 -4.88
N MET A 267 -1.52 -9.57 -4.64
CA MET A 267 -2.13 -9.60 -3.31
C MET A 267 -1.51 -10.68 -2.41
N ILE A 268 -1.23 -11.86 -2.96
CA ILE A 268 -0.54 -12.93 -2.22
C ILE A 268 0.88 -12.51 -1.86
N LEU A 269 1.65 -11.99 -2.83
CA LEU A 269 3.03 -11.57 -2.58
C LEU A 269 3.08 -10.42 -1.55
N ASN A 270 2.24 -9.40 -1.72
CA ASN A 270 2.18 -8.24 -0.85
C ASN A 270 1.81 -8.61 0.60
N GLY A 271 0.86 -9.52 0.79
CA GLY A 271 0.56 -10.01 2.13
C GLY A 271 1.71 -10.79 2.76
N ILE A 272 2.48 -11.58 1.99
CA ILE A 272 3.66 -12.28 2.52
C ILE A 272 4.74 -11.28 2.95
N VAL A 273 5.09 -10.31 2.10
CA VAL A 273 6.16 -9.35 2.42
C VAL A 273 5.74 -8.37 3.53
N GLY A 274 4.49 -7.91 3.52
CA GLY A 274 3.94 -7.07 4.59
C GLY A 274 3.90 -7.80 5.93
N PHE A 275 3.47 -9.06 5.95
CA PHE A 275 3.47 -9.87 7.16
C PHE A 275 4.90 -10.12 7.69
N ALA A 276 5.85 -10.38 6.79
CA ALA A 276 7.26 -10.56 7.15
C ALA A 276 7.86 -9.27 7.75
N MET A 277 7.55 -8.10 7.17
CA MET A 277 7.98 -6.81 7.71
C MET A 277 7.35 -6.53 9.07
N MET A 278 6.05 -6.77 9.23
CA MET A 278 5.34 -6.58 10.50
C MET A 278 5.92 -7.46 11.61
N LEU A 279 6.15 -8.75 11.32
CA LEU A 279 6.82 -9.65 12.27
C LEU A 279 8.22 -9.13 12.62
N THR A 280 8.99 -8.72 11.61
CA THR A 280 10.33 -8.19 11.82
C THR A 280 10.31 -6.98 12.76
N LEU A 281 9.42 -6.01 12.53
CA LEU A 281 9.27 -4.85 13.42
C LEU A 281 8.91 -5.26 14.84
N LEU A 282 7.93 -6.14 15.04
CA LEU A 282 7.51 -6.56 16.38
C LEU A 282 8.63 -7.24 17.15
N PHE A 283 9.44 -8.08 16.48
CA PHE A 283 10.62 -8.69 17.08
C PHE A 283 11.75 -7.67 17.33
N CYS A 284 11.90 -6.67 16.48
CA CYS A 284 12.98 -5.67 16.54
C CYS A 284 12.62 -4.37 17.27
N LEU A 285 11.41 -4.28 17.84
CA LEU A 285 10.81 -3.04 18.33
C LEU A 285 11.67 -2.30 19.38
N GLY A 286 12.36 -3.05 20.24
CA GLY A 286 13.08 -2.47 21.37
C GLY A 286 12.14 -2.05 22.50
N ASP A 287 12.44 -0.93 23.16
CA ASP A 287 11.64 -0.42 24.26
C ASP A 287 10.32 0.23 23.78
N VAL A 288 9.20 -0.22 24.33
CA VAL A 288 7.84 0.17 23.90
C VAL A 288 7.61 1.66 24.10
N ASP A 289 7.97 2.19 25.27
CA ASP A 289 7.73 3.58 25.63
C ASP A 289 8.56 4.50 24.73
N SER A 290 9.84 4.16 24.48
CA SER A 290 10.69 4.93 23.57
C SER A 290 10.11 5.07 22.15
N VAL A 291 9.38 4.05 21.69
CA VAL A 291 8.80 3.99 20.34
C VAL A 291 7.48 4.75 20.27
N LEU A 292 6.64 4.66 21.30
CA LEU A 292 5.35 5.34 21.39
C LEU A 292 5.50 6.84 21.68
N GLU A 293 6.49 7.22 22.49
CA GLU A 293 6.73 8.61 22.89
C GLU A 293 7.68 9.36 21.94
N SER A 294 8.10 8.73 20.84
CA SER A 294 9.06 9.34 19.91
C SER A 294 8.47 10.57 19.19
N ASP A 295 9.19 11.69 19.27
CA ASP A 295 8.85 12.94 18.56
C ASP A 295 8.91 12.82 17.03
N THR A 296 9.45 11.71 16.50
CA THR A 296 9.52 11.47 15.05
C THR A 296 8.16 11.30 14.39
N GLY A 297 7.10 11.03 15.17
CA GLY A 297 5.73 10.83 14.68
C GLY A 297 5.49 9.47 14.00
N PHE A 298 6.56 8.75 13.64
CA PHE A 298 6.51 7.43 13.04
C PHE A 298 7.38 6.45 13.84
N PRO A 299 6.77 5.51 14.59
CA PRO A 299 7.46 4.50 15.39
C PRO A 299 8.65 3.81 14.70
N PHE A 300 8.52 3.50 13.42
CA PHE A 300 9.55 2.77 12.69
C PHE A 300 10.87 3.56 12.58
N ILE A 301 10.84 4.90 12.54
CA ILE A 301 12.04 5.73 12.49
C ILE A 301 12.84 5.56 13.78
N GLN A 302 12.14 5.56 14.92
CA GLN A 302 12.74 5.30 16.22
C GLN A 302 13.27 3.86 16.33
N ILE A 303 12.52 2.86 15.83
CA ILE A 303 12.96 1.45 15.80
C ILE A 303 14.25 1.30 14.97
N PHE A 304 14.35 2.00 13.84
CA PHE A 304 15.55 2.00 13.01
C PHE A 304 16.73 2.58 13.76
N TYR A 305 16.56 3.74 14.40
CA TYR A 305 17.60 4.35 15.24
C TYR A 305 18.02 3.44 16.40
N ASN A 306 17.05 2.87 17.11
CA ASN A 306 17.31 1.94 18.22
C ASN A 306 18.04 0.67 17.75
N SER A 307 17.83 0.24 16.49
CA SER A 307 18.51 -0.92 15.93
C SER A 307 19.95 -0.59 15.52
N VAL A 308 20.15 0.44 14.69
CA VAL A 308 21.49 0.73 14.13
C VAL A 308 22.35 1.64 15.02
N GLN A 309 21.77 2.23 16.07
CA GLN A 309 22.44 3.14 17.02
C GLN A 309 23.21 4.28 16.33
N SER A 310 22.68 4.75 15.20
CA SER A 310 23.28 5.78 14.36
C SER A 310 22.19 6.62 13.70
N VAL A 311 22.21 7.93 13.92
CA VAL A 311 21.31 8.89 13.28
C VAL A 311 21.41 8.77 11.76
N ALA A 312 22.63 8.84 11.21
CA ALA A 312 22.85 8.74 9.77
C ALA A 312 22.38 7.39 9.19
N GLY A 313 22.60 6.28 9.90
CA GLY A 313 22.13 4.96 9.49
C GLY A 313 20.60 4.88 9.43
N ALA A 314 19.93 5.37 10.48
CA ALA A 314 18.47 5.40 10.56
C ALA A 314 17.85 6.35 9.53
N THR A 315 18.48 7.50 9.25
CA THR A 315 18.08 8.44 8.20
C THR A 315 18.17 7.80 6.81
N VAL A 316 19.23 7.04 6.52
CA VAL A 316 19.31 6.28 5.25
C VAL A 316 18.21 5.23 5.17
N MET A 317 17.95 4.49 6.24
CA MET A 317 16.84 3.53 6.28
C MET A 317 15.48 4.20 6.09
N GLY A 318 15.22 5.33 6.75
CA GLY A 318 14.00 6.12 6.59
C GLY A 318 13.83 6.66 5.17
N ALA A 319 14.92 7.13 4.55
CA ALA A 319 14.91 7.58 3.16
C ALA A 319 14.60 6.44 2.18
N ILE A 320 14.99 5.19 2.47
CA ILE A 320 14.60 4.03 1.66
C ILE A 320 13.09 3.78 1.73
N VAL A 321 12.44 3.98 2.87
CA VAL A 321 10.98 3.82 3.00
C VAL A 321 10.24 4.97 2.33
N LEU A 322 10.83 6.17 2.32
CA LEU A 322 10.24 7.37 1.73
C LEU A 322 10.21 7.36 0.18
N ILE A 323 11.18 6.68 -0.46
CA ILE A 323 11.38 6.67 -1.92
C ILE A 323 10.65 5.51 -2.57
#